data_AF-A0A5J0NE61-F1
#
_entry.id   AF-A0A5J0NE61-F1
#
_cell.length_a   1.000
_cell.length_b   1.000
_cell.length_c   1.000
_cell.angle_alpha   90.00
_cell.angle_beta   90.00
_cell.angle_gamma   90.00
#
_symmetry.space_group_name_H-M   'P 1'
#
loop_
_entity.id
_entity.type
_entity.pdbx_description
1 polymer ?
#
loop_
_entity_poly.entity_id
_entity_poly.type
_entity_poly.pdbx_seq_one_letter_code
_entity_poly.pdbx_strand_id
1 'polypeptide(L)'
;MEHQRELYQQRGYSEDLLPKTETQRNWKAFNYFTLWMGSVHNVPNYVMVGGFFILGLSTFNIMLAIIISALFIAAAMVMNGAAGSKYGVPFAMILRGSYGVRGALFPGLLRGGIAAIMWFGLQCYAGSLAFLILIGKIWPGFLTLGGDFKLLGLSLPGLITFLIFWIINVGIGFGGGKVLNKFTAILNPCIYIVFGGMAIWAISLVGIGPILDYLPSGVQKAEHSGFLFLVVINAVVAVWAAPAVSASDFTQNAHSFRAQALGQTLGLIVAYILFAVASVCIIAGASIHYGMDTWNVLDIVQRWDSLFASFFAVLVILMTTISTNATGNIIPAGYQIAALAPTKLNYKNGVMIASIISLLICPWKLMENQDSIYLFLDIIGGMLGPVIGVMLAHYFVVMRGKINLDELYTASGDYKYYDNGFNLTAFSVTLVAVILSLGGKFIPFMEPLSRVSWFVGVIVAFVAYALLKKRTDFENTGEQKLVG
;
A
#
# COMPACT_ATOMS: atom_id res chain seq x y z
N MET A 1 14.56 20.99 22.00
CA MET A 1 14.07 19.70 21.47
C MET A 1 14.65 18.51 22.26
N GLU A 2 15.96 18.47 22.54
CA GLU A 2 16.57 17.38 23.32
C GLU A 2 15.94 17.19 24.71
N HIS A 3 15.75 18.27 25.46
CA HIS A 3 15.06 18.22 26.75
C HIS A 3 13.64 17.62 26.68
N GLN A 4 12.88 17.91 25.63
CA GLN A 4 11.55 17.31 25.43
C GLN A 4 11.64 15.80 25.12
N ARG A 5 12.67 15.38 24.38
CA ARG A 5 12.90 13.96 24.08
C ARG A 5 13.22 13.18 25.35
N GLU A 6 14.10 13.72 26.21
CA GLU A 6 14.41 13.13 27.52
C GLU A 6 13.16 13.02 28.38
N LEU A 7 12.33 14.06 28.43
CA LEU A 7 11.06 14.04 29.15
C LEU A 7 10.13 12.94 28.64
N TYR A 8 10.04 12.74 27.32
CA TYR A 8 9.20 11.69 26.74
C TYR A 8 9.79 10.30 26.96
N GLN A 9 11.12 10.13 26.97
CA GLN A 9 11.75 8.88 27.36
C GLN A 9 11.42 8.53 28.82
N GLN A 10 11.47 9.50 29.73
CA GLN A 10 11.06 9.31 31.13
C GLN A 10 9.58 8.91 31.27
N ARG A 11 8.72 9.32 30.33
CA ARG A 11 7.30 8.89 30.23
C ARG A 11 7.13 7.48 29.64
N GLY A 12 8.22 6.81 29.24
CA GLY A 12 8.22 5.41 28.77
C GLY A 12 8.14 5.23 27.25
N TYR A 13 8.36 6.28 26.46
CA TYR A 13 8.40 6.17 25.00
C TYR A 13 9.76 5.67 24.51
N SER A 14 9.74 4.68 23.61
CA SER A 14 10.94 4.17 22.95
C SER A 14 11.52 5.18 21.96
N GLU A 15 12.83 5.07 21.69
CA GLU A 15 13.57 5.97 20.80
C GLU A 15 12.94 6.09 19.40
N ASP A 16 12.39 5.00 18.86
CA ASP A 16 11.75 4.98 17.55
C ASP A 16 10.46 5.82 17.49
N LEU A 17 9.79 6.01 18.63
CA LEU A 17 8.55 6.77 18.75
C LEU A 17 8.79 8.25 19.05
N LEU A 18 10.00 8.64 19.47
CA LEU A 18 10.30 10.03 19.83
C LEU A 18 10.33 10.93 18.59
N PRO A 19 10.04 12.23 18.76
CA PRO A 19 10.25 13.21 17.70
C PRO A 19 11.70 13.19 17.21
N LYS A 20 11.88 13.17 15.89
CA LYS A 20 13.19 13.22 15.25
C LYS A 20 13.85 14.58 15.47
N THR A 21 15.13 14.55 15.84
CA THR A 21 15.96 15.76 15.95
C THR A 21 16.19 16.39 14.58
N GLU A 22 16.63 17.65 14.56
CA GLU A 22 16.99 18.34 13.30
C GLU A 22 18.07 17.59 12.51
N THR A 23 19.04 16.97 13.20
CA THR A 23 20.10 16.16 12.57
C THR A 23 19.58 14.85 11.96
N GLN A 24 18.52 14.27 12.52
CA GLN A 24 17.84 13.09 11.97
C GLN A 24 16.93 13.45 10.79
N ARG A 25 16.44 14.70 10.73
CA ARG A 25 15.55 15.22 9.67
C ARG A 25 16.32 15.65 8.42
N ASN A 26 17.03 14.71 7.84
CA ASN A 26 17.98 14.96 6.75
C ASN A 26 17.47 14.55 5.35
N TRP A 27 16.23 14.06 5.22
CA TRP A 27 15.68 13.69 3.92
C TRP A 27 15.26 14.92 3.13
N LYS A 28 15.85 15.09 1.94
CA LYS A 28 15.56 16.16 0.98
C LYS A 28 14.63 15.65 -0.13
N ALA A 29 14.25 16.54 -1.05
CA ALA A 29 13.31 16.21 -2.13
C ALA A 29 13.75 14.98 -2.95
N PHE A 30 15.04 14.81 -3.21
CA PHE A 30 15.55 13.66 -3.97
C PHE A 30 15.38 12.31 -3.24
N ASN A 31 15.46 12.29 -1.90
CA ASN A 31 15.19 11.08 -1.12
C ASN A 31 13.73 10.65 -1.32
N TYR A 32 12.80 11.61 -1.27
CA TYR A 32 11.37 11.33 -1.48
C TYR A 32 11.03 11.04 -2.94
N PHE A 33 11.75 11.64 -3.90
CA PHE A 33 11.58 11.37 -5.33
C PHE A 33 11.89 9.91 -5.67
N THR A 34 12.96 9.37 -5.10
CA THR A 34 13.40 7.99 -5.37
C THR A 34 12.74 6.94 -4.46
N LEU A 35 12.06 7.36 -3.38
CA LEU A 35 11.50 6.49 -2.34
C LEU A 35 10.55 5.42 -2.90
N TRP A 36 9.71 5.80 -3.86
CA TRP A 36 8.59 4.98 -4.33
C TRP A 36 8.81 4.37 -5.71
N MET A 37 9.90 4.73 -6.39
CA MET A 37 10.18 4.35 -7.78
C MET A 37 10.24 2.84 -8.00
N GLY A 38 10.72 2.07 -7.02
CA GLY A 38 10.76 0.61 -7.10
C GLY A 38 9.43 -0.06 -6.77
N SER A 39 8.64 0.53 -5.87
CA SER A 39 7.41 -0.09 -5.34
C SER A 39 6.25 -0.11 -6.33
N VAL A 40 6.26 0.76 -7.35
CA VAL A 40 5.20 0.80 -8.38
C VAL A 40 5.23 -0.46 -9.26
N HIS A 41 6.41 -0.98 -9.58
CA HIS A 41 6.58 -2.12 -10.48
C HIS A 41 6.59 -3.45 -9.72
N ASN A 42 5.41 -3.90 -9.28
CA ASN A 42 5.22 -5.21 -8.65
C ASN A 42 4.13 -6.02 -9.35
N VAL A 43 4.18 -7.35 -9.24
CA VAL A 43 3.28 -8.26 -9.98
C VAL A 43 1.79 -7.97 -9.73
N PRO A 44 1.30 -7.80 -8.48
CA PRO A 44 -0.09 -7.42 -8.23
C PRO A 44 -0.55 -6.17 -8.99
N ASN A 45 0.31 -5.16 -9.13
CA ASN A 45 -0.03 -3.95 -9.89
C ASN A 45 -0.22 -4.25 -11.39
N TYR A 46 0.61 -5.12 -11.99
CA TYR A 46 0.41 -5.54 -13.39
C TYR A 46 -0.85 -6.36 -13.56
N VAL A 47 -1.12 -7.28 -12.62
CA VAL A 47 -2.37 -8.07 -12.57
C VAL A 47 -3.60 -7.15 -12.52
N MET A 48 -3.57 -6.13 -11.66
CA MET A 48 -4.63 -5.12 -11.57
C MET A 48 -4.84 -4.39 -12.91
N VAL A 49 -3.75 -4.02 -13.60
CA VAL A 49 -3.84 -3.36 -14.92
C VAL A 49 -4.41 -4.30 -15.97
N GLY A 50 -4.01 -5.58 -15.97
CA GLY A 50 -4.56 -6.60 -16.85
C GLY A 50 -6.07 -6.79 -16.67
N GLY A 51 -6.58 -6.61 -15.45
CA GLY A 51 -8.01 -6.55 -15.20
C GLY A 51 -8.72 -5.34 -15.81
N PHE A 52 -8.04 -4.20 -16.03
CA PHE A 52 -8.76 -2.99 -16.43
C PHE A 52 -9.32 -3.10 -17.85
N PHE A 53 -8.69 -3.95 -18.68
CA PHE A 53 -9.14 -4.19 -20.05
C PHE A 53 -10.53 -4.85 -20.12
N ILE A 54 -10.92 -5.67 -19.13
CA ILE A 54 -12.27 -6.27 -19.12
C ILE A 54 -13.38 -5.28 -18.79
N LEU A 55 -13.03 -4.07 -18.32
CA LEU A 55 -13.99 -2.99 -18.14
C LEU A 55 -14.46 -2.39 -19.48
N GLY A 56 -13.86 -2.78 -20.62
CA GLY A 56 -14.22 -2.25 -21.93
C GLY A 56 -13.80 -0.80 -22.16
N LEU A 57 -12.93 -0.26 -21.31
CA LEU A 57 -12.32 1.05 -21.49
C LEU A 57 -11.27 1.00 -22.60
N SER A 58 -11.12 2.09 -23.36
CA SER A 58 -10.01 2.21 -24.30
C SER A 58 -8.68 2.15 -23.56
N THR A 59 -7.67 1.57 -24.21
CA THR A 59 -6.31 1.50 -23.68
C THR A 59 -5.78 2.87 -23.24
N PHE A 60 -6.06 3.92 -24.04
CA PHE A 60 -5.70 5.29 -23.70
C PHE A 60 -6.37 5.76 -22.39
N ASN A 61 -7.66 5.48 -22.19
CA ASN A 61 -8.36 5.86 -20.96
C ASN A 61 -7.79 5.12 -19.74
N ILE A 62 -7.41 3.84 -19.90
CA ILE A 62 -6.75 3.08 -18.83
C ILE A 62 -5.41 3.74 -18.47
N MET A 63 -4.56 4.04 -19.46
CA MET A 63 -3.27 4.72 -19.23
C MET A 63 -3.47 6.07 -18.54
N LEU A 64 -4.42 6.87 -19.01
CA LEU A 64 -4.72 8.18 -18.46
C LEU A 64 -5.23 8.08 -17.01
N ALA A 65 -6.11 7.12 -16.71
CA ALA A 65 -6.59 6.88 -15.35
C ALA A 65 -5.43 6.50 -14.40
N ILE A 66 -4.51 5.63 -14.85
CA ILE A 66 -3.32 5.28 -14.08
C ILE A 66 -2.44 6.52 -13.82
N ILE A 67 -2.21 7.37 -14.82
CA ILE A 67 -1.43 8.61 -14.64
C ILE A 67 -2.11 9.58 -13.69
N ILE A 68 -3.42 9.81 -13.85
CA ILE A 68 -4.18 10.73 -13.00
C ILE A 68 -4.24 10.23 -11.56
N SER A 69 -4.28 8.90 -11.34
CA SER A 69 -4.24 8.31 -10.00
C SER A 69 -3.01 8.75 -9.20
N ALA A 70 -1.88 9.01 -9.87
CA ALA A 70 -0.64 9.46 -9.23
C ALA A 70 -0.83 10.80 -8.51
N LEU A 71 -1.70 11.68 -9.02
CA LEU A 71 -2.02 12.96 -8.38
C LEU A 71 -2.80 12.74 -7.07
N PHE A 72 -3.76 11.82 -7.07
CA PHE A 72 -4.51 11.46 -5.87
C PHE A 72 -3.64 10.76 -4.83
N ILE A 73 -2.77 9.84 -5.26
CA ILE A 73 -1.80 9.17 -4.39
C ILE A 73 -0.85 10.21 -3.78
N ALA A 74 -0.26 11.08 -4.61
CA ALA A 74 0.63 12.13 -4.15
C ALA A 74 -0.06 13.06 -3.15
N ALA A 75 -1.29 13.51 -3.44
CA ALA A 75 -2.06 14.35 -2.53
C ALA A 75 -2.29 13.64 -1.18
N ALA A 76 -2.73 12.39 -1.19
CA ALA A 76 -2.95 11.61 0.03
C ALA A 76 -1.64 11.45 0.85
N MET A 77 -0.53 11.09 0.18
CA MET A 77 0.78 10.91 0.80
C MET A 77 1.30 12.21 1.42
N VAL A 78 1.25 13.32 0.68
CA VAL A 78 1.78 14.62 1.09
C VAL A 78 0.97 15.21 2.23
N MET A 79 -0.37 15.14 2.14
CA MET A 79 -1.27 15.70 3.14
C MET A 79 -1.25 14.89 4.42
N ASN A 80 -1.30 13.56 4.35
CA ASN A 80 -1.26 12.71 5.54
C ASN A 80 0.16 12.61 6.14
N GLY A 81 1.18 12.92 5.34
CA GLY A 81 2.56 13.10 5.79
C GLY A 81 2.87 14.50 6.36
N ALA A 82 1.93 15.45 6.31
CA ALA A 82 2.18 16.84 6.70
C ALA A 82 2.60 16.96 8.18
N ALA A 83 1.85 16.31 9.09
CA ALA A 83 2.13 16.34 10.52
C ALA A 83 3.49 15.69 10.85
N GLY A 84 3.79 14.52 10.29
CA GLY A 84 5.09 13.87 10.41
C GLY A 84 6.24 14.78 9.94
N SER A 85 6.06 15.44 8.79
CA SER A 85 7.07 16.35 8.23
C SER A 85 7.29 17.64 9.02
N LYS A 86 6.30 18.08 9.82
CA LYS A 86 6.38 19.29 10.63
C LYS A 86 6.99 19.00 11.98
N TYR A 87 6.49 17.96 12.65
CA TYR A 87 6.81 17.63 14.03
C TYR A 87 7.88 16.53 14.19
N GLY A 88 8.25 15.84 13.12
CA GLY A 88 9.22 14.74 13.18
C GLY A 88 8.68 13.51 13.89
N VAL A 89 7.36 13.29 13.89
CA VAL A 89 6.72 12.21 14.67
C VAL A 89 6.16 11.11 13.76
N PRO A 90 6.22 9.84 14.19
CA PRO A 90 5.75 8.71 13.39
C PRO A 90 4.21 8.61 13.35
N PHE A 91 3.71 7.80 12.43
CA PHE A 91 2.29 7.53 12.23
C PHE A 91 1.58 7.11 13.52
N ALA A 92 2.19 6.21 14.29
CA ALA A 92 1.61 5.71 15.54
C ALA A 92 1.29 6.82 16.56
N MET A 93 2.08 7.90 16.55
CA MET A 93 1.84 9.06 17.43
C MET A 93 0.76 9.97 16.85
N ILE A 94 0.74 10.22 15.54
CA ILE A 94 -0.32 11.01 14.89
C ILE A 94 -1.71 10.39 15.10
N LEU A 95 -1.81 9.06 15.10
CA LEU A 95 -3.06 8.36 15.41
C LEU A 95 -3.60 8.70 16.80
N ARG A 96 -2.73 8.89 17.80
CA ARG A 96 -3.17 9.22 19.18
C ARG A 96 -3.84 10.58 19.26
N GLY A 97 -3.42 11.55 18.45
CA GLY A 97 -4.13 12.84 18.35
C GLY A 97 -5.56 12.66 17.82
N SER A 98 -5.72 11.84 16.78
CA SER A 98 -7.02 11.69 16.11
C SER A 98 -7.98 10.74 16.85
N TYR A 99 -7.49 9.59 17.32
CA TYR A 99 -8.30 8.52 17.90
C TYR A 99 -8.16 8.39 19.43
N GLY A 100 -7.21 9.11 20.05
CA GLY A 100 -6.84 8.92 21.45
C GLY A 100 -5.82 7.79 21.66
N VAL A 101 -5.19 7.76 22.83
CA VAL A 101 -4.12 6.80 23.17
C VAL A 101 -4.58 5.35 23.05
N ARG A 102 -5.78 5.03 23.57
CA ARG A 102 -6.37 3.69 23.47
C ARG A 102 -7.01 3.46 22.10
N GLY A 103 -7.68 4.47 21.56
CA GLY A 103 -8.37 4.36 20.27
C GLY A 103 -7.44 4.18 19.08
N ALA A 104 -6.18 4.65 19.15
CA ALA A 104 -5.17 4.49 18.10
C ALA A 104 -4.85 3.01 17.76
N LEU A 105 -5.15 2.06 18.67
CA LEU A 105 -5.00 0.63 18.40
C LEU A 105 -5.89 0.17 17.25
N PHE A 106 -7.08 0.76 17.07
CA PHE A 106 -8.01 0.38 16.02
C PHE A 106 -7.46 0.66 14.60
N PRO A 107 -7.15 1.90 14.20
CA PRO A 107 -6.56 2.17 12.89
C PRO A 107 -5.18 1.52 12.72
N GLY A 108 -4.42 1.35 13.82
CA GLY A 108 -3.21 0.54 13.84
C GLY A 108 -3.49 -0.90 13.38
N LEU A 109 -4.46 -1.58 13.99
CA LEU A 109 -4.87 -2.93 13.61
C LEU A 109 -5.30 -3.02 12.14
N LEU A 110 -6.11 -2.08 11.65
CA LEU A 110 -6.52 -2.05 10.24
C LEU A 110 -5.30 -1.96 9.30
N ARG A 111 -4.33 -1.10 9.61
CA ARG A 111 -3.13 -0.87 8.79
C ARG A 111 -2.13 -2.03 8.83
N GLY A 112 -1.72 -2.46 10.02
CA GLY A 112 -0.63 -3.43 10.19
C GLY A 112 -1.10 -4.85 10.52
N GLY A 113 -2.24 -5.00 11.19
CA GLY A 113 -2.79 -6.31 11.55
C GLY A 113 -3.73 -6.91 10.49
N ILE A 114 -4.23 -6.12 9.55
CA ILE A 114 -5.10 -6.62 8.47
C ILE A 114 -4.45 -6.32 7.12
N ALA A 115 -4.37 -5.06 6.71
CA ALA A 115 -3.90 -4.69 5.38
C ALA A 115 -2.48 -5.20 5.09
N ALA A 116 -1.53 -4.95 6.00
CA ALA A 116 -0.15 -5.40 5.81
C ALA A 116 -0.01 -6.93 5.73
N ILE A 117 -0.79 -7.68 6.52
CA ILE A 117 -0.79 -9.15 6.49
C ILE A 117 -1.36 -9.67 5.17
N MET A 118 -2.46 -9.08 4.69
CA MET A 118 -3.06 -9.46 3.42
C MET A 118 -2.12 -9.17 2.25
N TRP A 119 -1.51 -7.98 2.21
CA TRP A 119 -0.49 -7.64 1.23
C TRP A 119 0.73 -8.56 1.33
N PHE A 120 1.13 -8.95 2.55
CA PHE A 120 2.24 -9.88 2.74
C PHE A 120 1.99 -11.23 2.09
N GLY A 121 0.82 -11.83 2.34
CA GLY A 121 0.42 -13.08 1.73
C GLY A 121 0.30 -12.96 0.21
N LEU A 122 -0.36 -11.91 -0.28
CA LEU A 122 -0.55 -11.67 -1.72
C LEU A 122 0.77 -11.54 -2.47
N GLN A 123 1.73 -10.78 -1.94
CA GLN A 123 3.05 -10.62 -2.54
C GLN A 123 3.86 -11.93 -2.47
N CYS A 124 3.76 -12.71 -1.39
CA CYS A 124 4.36 -14.04 -1.32
C CYS A 124 3.82 -14.96 -2.42
N TYR A 125 2.52 -14.92 -2.68
CA TYR A 125 1.91 -15.69 -3.76
C TYR A 125 2.36 -15.21 -5.14
N ALA A 126 2.32 -13.90 -5.38
CA ALA A 126 2.75 -13.32 -6.65
C ALA A 126 4.22 -13.66 -6.98
N GLY A 127 5.10 -13.59 -5.97
CA GLY A 127 6.50 -14.00 -6.13
C GLY A 127 6.66 -15.52 -6.31
N SER A 128 5.85 -16.34 -5.65
CA SER A 128 5.92 -17.80 -5.83
C SER A 128 5.51 -18.27 -7.21
N LEU A 129 4.62 -17.55 -7.89
CA LEU A 129 4.30 -17.81 -9.30
C LEU A 129 5.51 -17.53 -10.21
N ALA A 130 6.22 -16.43 -9.99
CA ALA A 130 7.44 -16.13 -10.72
C ALA A 130 8.51 -17.21 -10.44
N PHE A 131 8.65 -17.65 -9.18
CA PHE A 131 9.58 -18.71 -8.80
C PHE A 131 9.23 -20.06 -9.43
N LEU A 132 7.93 -20.39 -9.53
CA LEU A 132 7.44 -21.58 -10.23
C LEU A 132 7.81 -21.57 -11.71
N ILE A 133 7.70 -20.41 -12.39
CA ILE A 133 8.11 -20.26 -13.80
C ILE A 133 9.61 -20.52 -13.95
N LEU A 134 10.43 -19.97 -13.06
CA LEU A 134 11.88 -20.17 -13.09
C LEU A 134 12.25 -21.66 -12.94
N ILE A 135 11.68 -22.33 -11.94
CA ILE A 135 11.92 -23.76 -11.74
C ILE A 135 11.40 -24.55 -12.93
N GLY A 136 10.21 -24.25 -13.44
CA GLY A 136 9.63 -24.95 -14.59
C GLY A 136 10.46 -24.81 -15.87
N LYS A 137 11.16 -23.68 -16.07
CA LYS A 137 12.08 -23.50 -17.20
C LYS A 137 13.39 -24.28 -17.06
N ILE A 138 13.87 -24.50 -15.83
CA ILE A 138 15.12 -25.22 -15.55
C ILE A 138 14.88 -26.73 -15.42
N TRP A 139 13.77 -27.10 -14.79
CA TRP A 139 13.37 -28.47 -14.49
C TRP A 139 11.86 -28.66 -14.80
N PRO A 140 11.50 -28.91 -16.08
CA PRO A 140 10.10 -29.06 -16.49
C PRO A 140 9.33 -30.15 -15.74
N GLY A 141 10.01 -31.26 -15.39
CA GLY A 141 9.41 -32.37 -14.61
C GLY A 141 8.94 -31.98 -13.20
N PHE A 142 9.42 -30.84 -12.66
CA PHE A 142 8.88 -30.29 -11.42
C PHE A 142 7.41 -29.92 -11.53
N LEU A 143 6.96 -29.44 -12.71
CA LEU A 143 5.58 -29.00 -12.92
C LEU A 143 4.57 -30.15 -12.90
N THR A 144 5.03 -31.39 -13.09
CA THR A 144 4.19 -32.60 -13.08
C THR A 144 4.19 -33.33 -11.73
N LEU A 145 4.96 -32.83 -10.74
CA LEU A 145 5.06 -33.46 -9.43
C LEU A 145 3.68 -33.53 -8.76
N GLY A 146 3.30 -34.71 -8.26
CA GLY A 146 2.02 -34.90 -7.56
C GLY A 146 0.80 -35.09 -8.47
N GLY A 147 0.96 -35.11 -9.79
CA GLY A 147 -0.14 -35.34 -10.74
C GLY A 147 -1.31 -34.39 -10.54
N ASP A 148 -2.51 -34.92 -10.34
CA ASP A 148 -3.74 -34.15 -10.14
C ASP A 148 -3.95 -33.65 -8.70
N PHE A 149 -2.98 -33.85 -7.80
CA PHE A 149 -3.09 -33.38 -6.41
C PHE A 149 -3.32 -31.86 -6.35
N LYS A 150 -4.37 -31.46 -5.64
CA LYS A 150 -4.66 -30.07 -5.33
C LYS A 150 -4.98 -29.90 -3.85
N LEU A 151 -4.37 -28.89 -3.22
CA LEU A 151 -4.67 -28.46 -1.86
C LEU A 151 -5.15 -27.00 -1.88
N LEU A 152 -6.39 -26.76 -1.43
CA LEU A 152 -7.01 -25.43 -1.37
C LEU A 152 -6.94 -24.62 -2.70
N GLY A 153 -6.86 -25.33 -3.83
CA GLY A 153 -6.77 -24.75 -5.17
C GLY A 153 -5.36 -24.69 -5.79
N LEU A 154 -4.30 -25.02 -5.04
CA LEU A 154 -2.94 -25.06 -5.55
C LEU A 154 -2.53 -26.50 -5.92
N SER A 155 -1.82 -26.65 -7.04
CA SER A 155 -1.10 -27.88 -7.37
C SER A 155 0.07 -28.11 -6.40
N LEU A 156 0.57 -29.34 -6.30
CA LEU A 156 1.74 -29.64 -5.46
C LEU A 156 2.96 -28.75 -5.78
N PRO A 157 3.35 -28.52 -7.06
CA PRO A 157 4.45 -27.63 -7.39
C PRO A 157 4.18 -26.19 -6.94
N GLY A 158 2.94 -25.70 -7.12
CA GLY A 158 2.54 -24.36 -6.69
C GLY A 158 2.58 -24.19 -5.17
N LEU A 159 2.19 -25.22 -4.41
CA LEU A 159 2.29 -25.21 -2.95
C LEU A 159 3.75 -25.19 -2.49
N ILE A 160 4.61 -26.00 -3.10
CA ILE A 160 6.04 -26.05 -2.76
C ILE A 160 6.70 -24.70 -3.00
N THR A 161 6.50 -24.10 -4.18
CA THR A 161 7.11 -22.80 -4.49
C THR A 161 6.55 -21.69 -3.62
N PHE A 162 5.25 -21.74 -3.29
CA PHE A 162 4.64 -20.81 -2.34
C PHE A 162 5.28 -20.92 -0.96
N LEU A 163 5.38 -22.13 -0.39
CA LEU A 163 5.94 -22.33 0.94
C LEU A 163 7.42 -21.92 1.00
N ILE A 164 8.23 -22.26 -0.02
CA ILE A 164 9.64 -21.85 -0.08
C ILE A 164 9.75 -20.33 -0.12
N PHE A 165 9.02 -19.67 -1.04
CA PHE A 165 9.10 -18.22 -1.19
C PHE A 165 8.56 -17.49 0.04
N TRP A 166 7.49 -18.02 0.66
CA TRP A 166 6.96 -17.54 1.93
C TRP A 166 8.01 -17.67 3.04
N ILE A 167 8.65 -18.82 3.24
CA ILE A 167 9.71 -19.03 4.26
C ILE A 167 10.85 -18.01 4.08
N ILE A 168 11.28 -17.76 2.84
CA ILE A 168 12.33 -16.77 2.55
C ILE A 168 11.88 -15.37 3.02
N ASN A 169 10.66 -14.97 2.69
CA ASN A 169 10.10 -13.67 3.09
C ASN A 169 9.94 -13.56 4.62
N VAL A 170 9.55 -14.64 5.30
CA VAL A 170 9.49 -14.71 6.77
C VAL A 170 10.89 -14.55 7.39
N GLY A 171 11.89 -15.25 6.83
CA GLY A 171 13.29 -15.14 7.26
C GLY A 171 13.82 -13.71 7.16
N ILE A 172 13.51 -13.02 6.05
CA ILE A 172 13.86 -11.60 5.86
C ILE A 172 13.12 -10.72 6.88
N GLY A 173 11.86 -11.02 7.17
CA GLY A 173 11.08 -10.35 8.22
C GLY A 173 11.78 -10.40 9.58
N PHE A 174 12.40 -11.52 9.95
CA PHE A 174 13.17 -11.63 11.19
C PHE A 174 14.49 -10.82 11.18
N GLY A 175 15.11 -10.65 10.01
CA GLY A 175 16.34 -9.89 9.84
C GLY A 175 16.17 -8.36 10.02
N GLY A 176 14.95 -7.85 9.86
CA GLY A 176 14.65 -6.42 9.96
C GLY A 176 15.19 -5.59 8.78
N GLY A 177 15.08 -4.26 8.88
CA GLY A 177 15.27 -3.35 7.72
C GLY A 177 16.71 -3.01 7.31
N LYS A 178 17.75 -3.37 8.08
CA LYS A 178 19.12 -2.85 7.86
C LYS A 178 19.81 -3.40 6.60
N VAL A 179 19.51 -4.64 6.20
CA VAL A 179 20.13 -5.28 5.02
C VAL A 179 19.47 -4.82 3.70
N LEU A 180 18.26 -4.27 3.77
CA LEU A 180 17.40 -4.04 2.61
C LEU A 180 17.73 -2.77 1.81
N ASN A 181 18.34 -1.77 2.46
CA ASN A 181 18.60 -0.47 1.83
C ASN A 181 19.66 -0.53 0.73
N LYS A 182 20.74 -1.31 0.93
CA LYS A 182 21.80 -1.49 -0.09
C LYS A 182 21.30 -2.32 -1.28
N PHE A 183 20.47 -3.32 -0.99
CA PHE A 183 19.84 -4.17 -2.01
C PHE A 183 18.93 -3.37 -2.94
N THR A 184 18.11 -2.47 -2.37
CA THR A 184 17.15 -1.67 -3.13
C THR A 184 17.83 -0.70 -4.11
N ALA A 185 18.99 -0.13 -3.75
CA ALA A 185 19.71 0.80 -4.61
C ALA A 185 20.18 0.17 -5.93
N ILE A 186 20.62 -1.10 -5.89
CA ILE A 186 21.05 -1.86 -7.07
C ILE A 186 19.83 -2.33 -7.87
N LEU A 187 18.76 -2.70 -7.17
CA LEU A 187 17.55 -3.25 -7.76
C LEU A 187 16.77 -2.24 -8.62
N ASN A 188 16.71 -0.97 -8.19
CA ASN A 188 15.92 0.06 -8.85
C ASN A 188 16.28 0.22 -10.35
N PRO A 189 17.55 0.39 -10.77
CA PRO A 189 17.90 0.41 -12.19
C PRO A 189 17.48 -0.86 -12.94
N CYS A 190 17.64 -2.04 -12.35
CA CYS A 190 17.26 -3.31 -12.98
C CYS A 190 15.76 -3.40 -13.29
N ILE A 191 14.91 -2.88 -12.39
CA ILE A 191 13.46 -2.81 -12.60
C ILE A 191 13.13 -2.05 -13.89
N TYR A 192 13.71 -0.86 -14.08
CA TYR A 192 13.45 -0.04 -15.26
C TYR A 192 14.02 -0.65 -16.55
N ILE A 193 15.18 -1.31 -16.47
CA ILE A 193 15.74 -2.04 -17.61
C ILE A 193 14.81 -3.18 -18.03
N VAL A 194 14.33 -3.98 -17.07
CA VAL A 194 13.45 -5.13 -17.37
C VAL A 194 12.09 -4.66 -17.89
N PHE A 195 11.36 -3.84 -17.15
CA PHE A 195 10.01 -3.46 -17.55
C PHE A 195 10.00 -2.45 -18.70
N GLY A 196 10.97 -1.55 -18.78
CA GLY A 196 11.17 -0.69 -19.95
C GLY A 196 11.53 -1.52 -21.19
N GLY A 197 12.42 -2.50 -21.05
CA GLY A 197 12.77 -3.45 -22.12
C GLY A 197 11.58 -4.29 -22.57
N MET A 198 10.76 -4.78 -21.64
CA MET A 198 9.51 -5.48 -21.95
C MET A 198 8.51 -4.59 -22.70
N ALA A 199 8.38 -3.32 -22.32
CA ALA A 199 7.51 -2.38 -23.03
C ALA A 199 8.01 -2.13 -24.46
N ILE A 200 9.32 -1.91 -24.64
CA ILE A 200 9.94 -1.74 -25.96
C ILE A 200 9.76 -3.01 -26.80
N TRP A 201 9.97 -4.19 -26.22
CA TRP A 201 9.73 -5.47 -26.87
C TRP A 201 8.30 -5.59 -27.39
N ALA A 202 7.30 -5.34 -26.54
CA ALA A 202 5.90 -5.43 -26.92
C ALA A 202 5.56 -4.42 -28.04
N ILE A 203 6.00 -3.16 -27.91
CA ILE A 203 5.80 -2.13 -28.94
C ILE A 203 6.50 -2.51 -30.25
N SER A 204 7.69 -3.09 -30.21
CA SER A 204 8.43 -3.48 -31.43
C SER A 204 7.76 -4.61 -32.21
N LEU A 205 6.98 -5.47 -31.54
CA LEU A 205 6.32 -6.60 -32.17
C LEU A 205 5.02 -6.21 -32.89
N VAL A 206 4.25 -5.29 -32.31
CA VAL A 206 2.88 -5.00 -32.79
C VAL A 206 2.64 -3.53 -33.13
N GLY A 207 3.53 -2.62 -32.73
CA GLY A 207 3.36 -1.18 -32.89
C GLY A 207 2.43 -0.54 -31.84
N ILE A 208 2.53 0.78 -31.68
CA ILE A 208 1.76 1.51 -30.67
C ILE A 208 0.28 1.67 -31.04
N GLY A 209 -0.04 1.79 -32.34
CA GLY A 209 -1.42 1.94 -32.82
C GLY A 209 -2.31 0.76 -32.40
N PRO A 210 -1.94 -0.49 -32.77
CA PRO A 210 -2.69 -1.67 -32.36
C PRO A 210 -2.81 -1.83 -30.83
N ILE A 211 -1.78 -1.45 -30.07
CA ILE A 211 -1.85 -1.44 -28.60
C ILE A 211 -2.93 -0.48 -28.10
N LEU A 212 -3.00 0.74 -28.66
CA LEU A 212 -3.99 1.73 -28.26
C LEU A 212 -5.43 1.34 -28.64
N ASP A 213 -5.59 0.56 -29.71
CA ASP A 213 -6.88 0.04 -30.18
C ASP A 213 -7.27 -1.31 -29.56
N TYR A 214 -6.41 -1.89 -28.72
CA TYR A 214 -6.63 -3.20 -28.10
C TYR A 214 -7.92 -3.24 -27.27
N LEU A 215 -8.68 -4.32 -27.46
CA LEU A 215 -9.85 -4.69 -26.69
C LEU A 215 -9.85 -6.22 -26.59
N PRO A 216 -9.94 -6.81 -25.38
CA PRO A 216 -9.96 -8.26 -25.25
C PRO A 216 -11.14 -8.91 -25.99
N SER A 217 -10.95 -10.15 -26.41
CA SER A 217 -11.96 -10.93 -27.12
C SER A 217 -13.20 -11.12 -26.26
N GLY A 218 -14.39 -10.85 -26.81
CA GLY A 218 -15.67 -10.98 -26.11
C GLY A 218 -16.00 -9.83 -25.14
N VAL A 219 -15.12 -8.84 -24.99
CA VAL A 219 -15.40 -7.63 -24.21
C VAL A 219 -16.00 -6.56 -25.12
N GLN A 220 -17.10 -5.95 -24.69
CA GLN A 220 -17.72 -4.83 -25.39
C GLN A 220 -17.13 -3.50 -24.90
N LYS A 221 -17.11 -2.49 -25.78
CA LYS A 221 -16.71 -1.14 -25.38
C LYS A 221 -17.69 -0.60 -24.33
N ALA A 222 -17.15 0.02 -23.29
CA ALA A 222 -17.94 0.55 -22.18
C ALA A 222 -18.90 1.68 -22.62
N GLU A 223 -20.17 1.56 -22.26
CA GLU A 223 -21.17 2.62 -22.45
C GLU A 223 -21.02 3.75 -21.39
N HIS A 224 -20.62 3.41 -20.16
CA HIS A 224 -20.44 4.36 -19.04
C HIS A 224 -18.96 4.56 -18.68
N SER A 225 -18.18 5.02 -19.66
CA SER A 225 -16.72 5.14 -19.53
C SER A 225 -16.26 6.04 -18.38
N GLY A 226 -17.01 7.09 -18.02
CA GLY A 226 -16.63 8.03 -16.96
C GLY A 226 -16.60 7.43 -15.55
N PHE A 227 -17.60 6.63 -15.17
CA PHE A 227 -17.61 5.97 -13.85
C PHE A 227 -16.55 4.87 -13.78
N LEU A 228 -16.40 4.06 -14.83
CA LEU A 228 -15.38 3.03 -14.89
C LEU A 228 -13.96 3.62 -14.85
N PHE A 229 -13.75 4.80 -15.43
CA PHE A 229 -12.50 5.55 -15.30
C PHE A 229 -12.19 5.88 -13.82
N LEU A 230 -13.19 6.27 -13.02
CA LEU A 230 -13.04 6.47 -11.58
C LEU A 230 -12.77 5.16 -10.82
N VAL A 231 -13.36 4.04 -11.26
CA VAL A 231 -13.07 2.71 -10.69
C VAL A 231 -11.61 2.32 -10.91
N VAL A 232 -11.04 2.58 -12.09
CA VAL A 232 -9.61 2.39 -12.37
C VAL A 232 -8.77 3.25 -11.43
N ILE A 233 -9.08 4.54 -11.30
CA ILE A 233 -8.37 5.44 -10.37
C ILE A 233 -8.46 4.89 -8.94
N ASN A 234 -9.65 4.49 -8.48
CA ASN A 234 -9.87 3.97 -7.15
C ASN A 234 -8.98 2.75 -6.87
N ALA A 235 -8.94 1.78 -7.78
CA ALA A 235 -8.11 0.59 -7.63
C ALA A 235 -6.62 0.95 -7.50
N VAL A 236 -6.11 1.84 -8.35
CA VAL A 236 -4.70 2.26 -8.31
C VAL A 236 -4.38 3.03 -7.02
N VAL A 237 -5.26 3.91 -6.56
CA VAL A 237 -5.09 4.65 -5.30
C VAL A 237 -5.18 3.71 -4.09
N ALA A 238 -6.06 2.70 -4.13
CA ALA A 238 -6.24 1.73 -3.05
C ALA A 238 -4.97 0.89 -2.77
N VAL A 239 -4.15 0.62 -3.80
CA VAL A 239 -2.80 0.01 -3.64
C VAL A 239 -1.97 0.80 -2.62
N TRP A 240 -2.09 2.13 -2.62
CA TRP A 240 -1.31 3.04 -1.80
C TRP A 240 -2.00 3.45 -0.51
N ALA A 241 -3.20 2.95 -0.22
CA ALA A 241 -3.95 3.34 0.98
C ALA A 241 -3.17 3.02 2.27
N ALA A 242 -2.49 1.87 2.31
CA ALA A 242 -1.65 1.47 3.45
C ALA A 242 -0.45 2.41 3.65
N PRO A 243 0.43 2.64 2.65
CA PRO A 243 1.45 3.67 2.73
C PRO A 243 0.89 5.06 3.08
N ALA A 244 -0.26 5.45 2.54
CA ALA A 244 -0.85 6.78 2.73
C ALA A 244 -1.26 7.03 4.17
N VAL A 245 -1.94 6.07 4.80
CA VAL A 245 -2.26 6.12 6.23
C VAL A 245 -0.99 6.29 7.07
N SER A 246 0.09 5.56 6.74
CA SER A 246 1.35 5.58 7.49
C SER A 246 2.42 6.53 6.90
N ALA A 247 2.03 7.55 6.11
CA ALA A 247 2.98 8.42 5.42
C ALA A 247 3.95 9.12 6.38
N SER A 248 3.49 9.41 7.60
CA SER A 248 4.30 10.04 8.65
C SER A 248 5.51 9.20 9.09
N ASP A 249 5.52 7.89 8.88
CA ASP A 249 6.70 7.06 9.18
C ASP A 249 7.89 7.38 8.26
N PHE A 250 7.63 7.91 7.07
CA PHE A 250 8.65 8.37 6.13
C PHE A 250 8.89 9.86 6.26
N THR A 251 7.83 10.66 6.43
CA THR A 251 7.96 12.11 6.47
C THR A 251 8.49 12.64 7.80
N GLN A 252 8.51 11.84 8.88
CA GLN A 252 9.20 12.21 10.13
C GLN A 252 10.70 12.53 9.94
N ASN A 253 11.32 12.02 8.88
CA ASN A 253 12.72 12.29 8.53
C ASN A 253 12.88 13.52 7.60
N ALA A 254 11.79 14.21 7.25
CA ALA A 254 11.81 15.30 6.28
C ALA A 254 12.53 16.53 6.84
N HIS A 255 13.45 17.06 6.03
CA HIS A 255 14.08 18.35 6.29
C HIS A 255 13.07 19.51 6.26
N SER A 256 12.07 19.44 5.37
CA SER A 256 10.98 20.41 5.32
C SER A 256 9.73 19.83 4.67
N PHE A 257 8.57 20.45 4.92
CA PHE A 257 7.32 20.11 4.23
C PHE A 257 7.47 20.24 2.71
N ARG A 258 8.12 21.31 2.22
CA ARG A 258 8.33 21.50 0.77
C ARG A 258 9.17 20.38 0.16
N ALA A 259 10.19 19.90 0.86
CA ALA A 259 11.04 18.83 0.37
C ALA A 259 10.26 17.52 0.19
N GLN A 260 9.48 17.10 1.19
CA GLN A 260 8.66 15.90 1.05
C GLN A 260 7.54 16.09 0.01
N ALA A 261 6.89 17.25 -0.01
CA ALA A 261 5.79 17.52 -0.93
C ALA A 261 6.22 17.45 -2.39
N LEU A 262 7.29 18.18 -2.74
CA LEU A 262 7.84 18.20 -4.10
C LEU A 262 8.40 16.84 -4.50
N GLY A 263 9.20 16.22 -3.61
CA GLY A 263 9.83 14.94 -3.89
C GLY A 263 8.83 13.82 -4.12
N GLN A 264 7.86 13.65 -3.21
CA GLN A 264 6.83 12.61 -3.35
C GLN A 264 5.95 12.84 -4.58
N THR A 265 5.52 14.09 -4.82
CA THR A 265 4.65 14.40 -5.96
C THR A 265 5.34 14.11 -7.29
N LEU A 266 6.56 14.62 -7.49
CA LEU A 266 7.30 14.39 -8.73
C LEU A 266 7.69 12.90 -8.88
N GLY A 267 8.12 12.26 -7.78
CA GLY A 267 8.51 10.85 -7.80
C GLY A 267 7.36 9.94 -8.20
N LEU A 268 6.19 10.12 -7.61
CA LEU A 268 4.99 9.34 -7.92
C LEU A 268 4.49 9.62 -9.34
N ILE A 269 4.42 10.88 -9.78
CA ILE A 269 3.97 11.22 -11.14
C ILE A 269 4.88 10.56 -12.18
N VAL A 270 6.21 10.73 -12.06
CA VAL A 270 7.16 10.16 -13.01
C VAL A 270 7.08 8.63 -13.01
N ALA A 271 7.07 8.01 -11.83
CA ALA A 271 6.99 6.56 -11.73
C ALA A 271 5.68 6.01 -12.34
N TYR A 272 4.55 6.69 -12.15
CA TYR A 272 3.27 6.27 -12.70
C TYR A 272 3.09 6.52 -14.18
N ILE A 273 3.72 7.56 -14.75
CA ILE A 273 3.79 7.73 -16.21
C ILE A 273 4.53 6.55 -16.84
N LEU A 274 5.70 6.21 -16.30
CA LEU A 274 6.50 5.07 -16.79
C LEU A 274 5.76 3.74 -16.59
N PHE A 275 5.12 3.55 -15.42
CA PHE A 275 4.34 2.36 -15.13
C PHE A 275 3.11 2.24 -16.03
N ALA A 276 2.38 3.33 -16.30
CA ALA A 276 1.20 3.30 -17.18
C ALA A 276 1.59 2.84 -18.58
N VAL A 277 2.65 3.41 -19.16
CA VAL A 277 3.17 3.01 -20.47
C VAL A 277 3.62 1.55 -20.44
N ALA A 278 4.47 1.18 -19.46
CA ALA A 278 5.01 -0.17 -19.41
C ALA A 278 3.93 -1.23 -19.23
N SER A 279 3.08 -1.10 -18.20
CA SER A 279 2.04 -2.09 -17.88
C SER A 279 1.06 -2.30 -19.02
N VAL A 280 0.58 -1.22 -19.63
CA VAL A 280 -0.38 -1.30 -20.72
C VAL A 280 0.25 -1.86 -21.99
N CYS A 281 1.41 -1.35 -22.41
CA CYS A 281 2.07 -1.83 -23.62
C CYS A 281 2.48 -3.30 -23.51
N ILE A 282 2.97 -3.73 -22.33
CA ILE A 282 3.35 -5.13 -22.09
C ILE A 282 2.14 -6.04 -22.22
N ILE A 283 1.04 -5.73 -21.53
CA ILE A 283 -0.12 -6.61 -21.48
C ILE A 283 -0.84 -6.64 -22.82
N ALA A 284 -1.24 -5.48 -23.35
CA ALA A 284 -1.95 -5.39 -24.62
C ALA A 284 -1.08 -5.90 -25.79
N GLY A 285 0.20 -5.51 -25.82
CA GLY A 285 1.10 -5.91 -26.91
C GLY A 285 1.39 -7.41 -26.91
N ALA A 286 1.58 -8.04 -25.75
CA ALA A 286 1.71 -9.49 -25.67
C ALA A 286 0.43 -10.21 -26.07
N SER A 287 -0.75 -9.71 -25.67
CA SER A 287 -2.03 -10.30 -26.07
C SER A 287 -2.25 -10.27 -27.57
N ILE A 288 -1.94 -9.15 -28.23
CA ILE A 288 -1.99 -9.04 -29.69
C ILE A 288 -0.98 -10.00 -30.34
N HIS A 289 0.27 -9.98 -29.87
CA HIS A 289 1.34 -10.80 -30.44
C HIS A 289 1.05 -12.30 -30.38
N TYR A 290 0.55 -12.78 -29.23
CA TYR A 290 0.23 -14.19 -29.04
C TYR A 290 -1.18 -14.58 -29.52
N GLY A 291 -2.00 -13.62 -29.96
CA GLY A 291 -3.39 -13.87 -30.34
C GLY A 291 -4.25 -14.42 -29.19
N MET A 292 -3.89 -14.12 -27.95
CA MET A 292 -4.53 -14.64 -26.74
C MET A 292 -4.49 -13.60 -25.63
N ASP A 293 -5.67 -13.25 -25.11
CA ASP A 293 -5.79 -12.29 -24.02
C ASP A 293 -5.08 -12.79 -22.76
N THR A 294 -4.29 -11.92 -22.12
CA THR A 294 -3.67 -12.19 -20.83
C THR A 294 -3.85 -10.98 -19.92
N TRP A 295 -3.96 -11.26 -18.63
CA TRP A 295 -4.05 -10.23 -17.59
C TRP A 295 -2.86 -10.29 -16.63
N ASN A 296 -1.96 -11.26 -16.81
CA ASN A 296 -0.87 -11.51 -15.89
C ASN A 296 0.47 -11.43 -16.63
N VAL A 297 1.31 -10.50 -16.19
CA VAL A 297 2.65 -10.30 -16.75
C VAL A 297 3.53 -11.56 -16.64
N LEU A 298 3.27 -12.42 -15.66
CA LEU A 298 4.01 -13.66 -15.48
C LEU A 298 3.73 -14.68 -16.60
N ASP A 299 2.52 -14.71 -17.15
CA ASP A 299 2.16 -15.60 -18.28
C ASP A 299 2.97 -15.23 -19.52
N ILE A 300 3.25 -13.93 -19.70
CA ILE A 300 4.06 -13.40 -20.81
C ILE A 300 5.50 -13.91 -20.69
N VAL A 301 6.10 -13.77 -19.50
CA VAL A 301 7.47 -14.23 -19.25
C VAL A 301 7.59 -15.76 -19.35
N GLN A 302 6.54 -16.50 -18.97
CA GLN A 302 6.49 -17.94 -19.12
C GLN A 302 6.57 -18.37 -20.60
N ARG A 303 5.92 -17.63 -21.50
CA ARG A 303 5.85 -17.91 -22.94
C ARG A 303 7.10 -17.57 -23.74
N TRP A 304 8.06 -16.83 -23.17
CA TRP A 304 9.31 -16.52 -23.88
C TRP A 304 10.20 -17.74 -24.07
N ASP A 305 10.70 -17.92 -25.30
CA ASP A 305 11.64 -18.99 -25.63
C ASP A 305 13.04 -18.75 -25.05
N SER A 306 13.46 -17.48 -24.96
CA SER A 306 14.78 -17.13 -24.41
C SER A 306 14.84 -17.40 -22.91
N LEU A 307 15.55 -18.47 -22.53
CA LEU A 307 15.84 -18.80 -21.14
C LEU A 307 16.57 -17.65 -20.43
N PHE A 308 17.51 -16.99 -21.13
CA PHE A 308 18.26 -15.86 -20.58
C PHE A 308 17.35 -14.68 -20.23
N ALA A 309 16.49 -14.25 -21.17
CA ALA A 309 15.56 -13.15 -20.93
C ALA A 309 14.55 -13.48 -19.83
N SER A 310 14.01 -14.70 -19.87
CA SER A 310 13.07 -15.20 -18.85
C SER A 310 13.71 -15.23 -17.47
N PHE A 311 14.93 -15.77 -17.36
CA PHE A 311 15.69 -15.85 -16.10
C PHE A 311 15.91 -14.47 -15.51
N PHE A 312 16.39 -13.52 -16.32
CA PHE A 312 16.70 -12.17 -15.84
C PHE A 312 15.44 -11.42 -15.40
N ALA A 313 14.35 -11.50 -16.19
CA ALA A 313 13.09 -10.87 -15.84
C ALA A 313 12.49 -11.44 -14.55
N VAL A 314 12.44 -12.77 -14.43
CA VAL A 314 11.94 -13.43 -13.21
C VAL A 314 12.81 -13.10 -11.99
N LEU A 315 14.14 -13.08 -12.14
CA LEU A 315 15.04 -12.72 -11.05
C LEU A 315 14.76 -11.30 -10.53
N VAL A 316 14.61 -10.32 -11.44
CA VAL A 316 14.26 -8.94 -11.06
C VAL A 316 12.88 -8.88 -10.41
N ILE A 317 11.89 -9.62 -10.92
CA ILE A 317 10.56 -9.71 -10.30
C ILE A 317 10.66 -10.27 -8.88
N LEU A 318 11.36 -11.39 -8.67
CA LEU A 318 11.54 -12.00 -7.34
C LEU A 318 12.20 -11.03 -6.36
N MET A 319 13.28 -10.37 -6.78
CA MET A 319 13.98 -9.38 -5.98
C MET A 319 13.07 -8.19 -5.62
N THR A 320 12.27 -7.71 -6.58
CA THR A 320 11.34 -6.59 -6.39
C THR A 320 10.20 -6.95 -5.44
N THR A 321 9.66 -8.15 -5.58
CA THR A 321 8.65 -8.68 -4.67
C THR A 321 9.20 -8.80 -3.25
N ILE A 322 10.38 -9.40 -3.06
CA ILE A 322 11.03 -9.50 -1.75
C ILE A 322 11.25 -8.11 -1.13
N SER A 323 11.79 -7.16 -1.90
CA SER A 323 12.06 -5.80 -1.39
C SER A 323 10.79 -5.07 -0.94
N THR A 324 9.78 -5.09 -1.80
CA THR A 324 8.48 -4.45 -1.54
C THR A 324 7.79 -5.10 -0.34
N ASN A 325 7.83 -6.43 -0.26
CA ASN A 325 7.15 -7.17 0.78
C ASN A 325 7.79 -7.02 2.16
N ALA A 326 9.13 -6.95 2.19
CA ALA A 326 9.87 -6.70 3.40
C ALA A 326 9.61 -5.28 3.95
N THR A 327 9.75 -4.25 3.11
CA THR A 327 9.58 -2.84 3.53
C THR A 327 8.13 -2.47 3.84
N GLY A 328 7.19 -2.83 2.96
CA GLY A 328 5.82 -2.32 3.00
C GLY A 328 4.88 -3.11 3.90
N ASN A 329 5.16 -4.41 4.10
CA ASN A 329 4.19 -5.35 4.62
C ASN A 329 4.65 -6.03 5.92
N ILE A 330 5.67 -6.90 5.87
CA ILE A 330 5.98 -7.75 7.04
C ILE A 330 6.59 -6.99 8.20
N ILE A 331 7.49 -6.02 7.93
CA ILE A 331 8.10 -5.21 8.99
C ILE A 331 7.03 -4.36 9.69
N PRO A 332 6.18 -3.59 8.97
CA PRO A 332 5.06 -2.87 9.60
C PRO A 332 4.09 -3.79 10.34
N ALA A 333 3.75 -4.96 9.78
CA ALA A 333 2.88 -5.92 10.44
C ALA A 333 3.47 -6.40 11.77
N GLY A 334 4.76 -6.75 11.78
CA GLY A 334 5.46 -7.23 12.98
C GLY A 334 5.43 -6.20 14.12
N TYR A 335 5.75 -4.94 13.82
CA TYR A 335 5.69 -3.87 14.82
C TYR A 335 4.27 -3.60 15.30
N GLN A 336 3.29 -3.60 14.40
CA GLN A 336 1.91 -3.31 14.76
C GLN A 336 1.28 -4.41 15.61
N ILE A 337 1.54 -5.69 15.31
CA ILE A 337 1.09 -6.81 16.12
C ILE A 337 1.76 -6.77 17.50
N ALA A 338 3.06 -6.45 17.58
CA ALA A 338 3.74 -6.29 18.86
C ALA A 338 3.11 -5.18 19.72
N ALA A 339 2.67 -4.08 19.08
CA ALA A 339 2.02 -2.96 19.77
C ALA A 339 0.62 -3.28 20.33
N LEU A 340 -0.06 -4.34 19.86
CA LEU A 340 -1.38 -4.73 20.39
C LEU A 340 -1.30 -5.30 21.81
N ALA A 341 -0.21 -5.98 22.15
CA ALA A 341 0.00 -6.57 23.46
C ALA A 341 1.49 -6.49 23.85
N PRO A 342 2.02 -5.28 24.14
CA PRO A 342 3.46 -5.05 24.31
C PRO A 342 4.09 -5.81 25.49
N THR A 343 3.28 -6.28 26.46
CA THR A 343 3.74 -7.11 27.58
C THR A 343 3.84 -8.60 27.23
N LYS A 344 3.25 -9.04 26.11
CA LYS A 344 3.18 -10.45 25.68
C LYS A 344 3.86 -10.69 24.33
N LEU A 345 3.91 -9.68 23.47
CA LEU A 345 4.37 -9.77 22.10
C LEU A 345 5.57 -8.85 21.89
N ASN A 346 6.62 -9.40 21.29
CA ASN A 346 7.74 -8.65 20.76
C ASN A 346 7.67 -8.65 19.22
N TYR A 347 8.57 -7.90 18.57
CA TYR A 347 8.63 -7.82 17.11
C TYR A 347 8.72 -9.19 16.42
N LYS A 348 9.56 -10.12 16.92
CA LYS A 348 9.72 -11.45 16.32
C LYS A 348 8.45 -12.27 16.44
N ASN A 349 7.80 -12.25 17.60
CA ASN A 349 6.48 -12.90 17.78
C ASN A 349 5.45 -12.28 16.83
N GLY A 350 5.47 -10.96 16.66
CA GLY A 350 4.61 -10.24 15.73
C GLY A 350 4.81 -10.67 14.28
N VAL A 351 6.06 -10.76 13.80
CA VAL A 351 6.39 -11.26 12.46
C VAL A 351 5.90 -12.70 12.27
N MET A 352 6.10 -13.58 13.27
CA MET A 352 5.64 -14.97 13.19
C MET A 352 4.12 -15.06 13.08
N ILE A 353 3.38 -14.34 13.95
CA ILE A 353 1.91 -14.31 13.93
C ILE A 353 1.41 -13.76 12.59
N ALA A 354 1.97 -12.64 12.13
CA ALA A 354 1.60 -12.04 10.85
C ALA A 354 1.83 -12.99 9.68
N SER A 355 2.95 -13.70 9.69
CA SER A 355 3.30 -14.66 8.66
C SER A 355 2.32 -15.84 8.64
N ILE A 356 1.99 -16.42 9.79
CA ILE A 356 1.05 -17.55 9.88
C ILE A 356 -0.33 -17.11 9.39
N ILE A 357 -0.84 -15.96 9.84
CA ILE A 357 -2.14 -15.44 9.40
C ILE A 357 -2.13 -15.21 7.89
N SER A 358 -1.05 -14.67 7.32
CA SER A 358 -0.95 -14.42 5.87
C SER A 358 -1.05 -15.70 5.02
N LEU A 359 -0.67 -16.85 5.58
CA LEU A 359 -0.80 -18.16 4.94
C LEU A 359 -2.23 -18.70 5.09
N LEU A 360 -2.81 -18.55 6.29
CA LEU A 360 -4.17 -19.02 6.60
C LEU A 360 -5.27 -18.31 5.80
N ILE A 361 -5.07 -17.04 5.43
CA ILE A 361 -6.02 -16.31 4.57
C ILE A 361 -6.03 -16.79 3.11
N CYS A 362 -5.23 -17.80 2.75
CA CYS A 362 -5.16 -18.38 1.40
C CYS A 362 -4.96 -17.31 0.31
N PRO A 363 -3.83 -16.58 0.33
CA PRO A 363 -3.66 -15.35 -0.44
C PRO A 363 -3.79 -15.53 -1.96
N TRP A 364 -3.62 -16.75 -2.47
CA TRP A 364 -3.87 -17.08 -3.87
C TRP A 364 -5.33 -16.84 -4.29
N LYS A 365 -6.29 -16.94 -3.37
CA LYS A 365 -7.71 -16.62 -3.63
C LYS A 365 -7.93 -15.13 -3.90
N LEU A 366 -7.06 -14.27 -3.39
CA LEU A 366 -7.11 -12.82 -3.62
C LEU A 366 -6.51 -12.41 -4.99
N MET A 367 -5.94 -13.36 -5.74
CA MET A 367 -5.31 -13.12 -7.05
C MET A 367 -5.60 -14.25 -8.05
N GLU A 368 -6.67 -15.03 -7.86
CA GLU A 368 -6.98 -16.16 -8.76
C GLU A 368 -7.57 -15.69 -10.09
N ASN A 369 -8.17 -14.49 -10.12
CA ASN A 369 -8.70 -13.83 -11.31
C ASN A 369 -8.75 -12.30 -11.11
N GLN A 370 -9.21 -11.59 -12.15
CA GLN A 370 -9.32 -10.13 -12.18
C GLN A 370 -10.31 -9.57 -11.14
N ASP A 371 -11.42 -10.25 -10.87
CA ASP A 371 -12.40 -9.81 -9.88
C ASP A 371 -11.84 -9.93 -8.45
N SER A 372 -11.06 -10.98 -8.17
CA SER A 372 -10.43 -11.19 -6.86
C SER A 372 -9.46 -10.08 -6.50
N ILE A 373 -8.64 -9.59 -7.45
CA ILE A 373 -7.72 -8.48 -7.18
C ILE A 373 -8.49 -7.17 -6.93
N TYR A 374 -9.61 -6.92 -7.63
CA TYR A 374 -10.45 -5.76 -7.35
C TYR A 374 -11.16 -5.83 -6.02
N LEU A 375 -11.71 -6.98 -5.66
CA LEU A 375 -12.29 -7.19 -4.34
C LEU A 375 -11.25 -6.92 -3.25
N PHE A 376 -10.04 -7.44 -3.41
CA PHE A 376 -8.94 -7.20 -2.49
C PHE A 376 -8.63 -5.70 -2.34
N LEU A 377 -8.45 -4.99 -3.45
CA LEU A 377 -8.15 -3.55 -3.44
C LEU A 377 -9.31 -2.73 -2.87
N ASP A 378 -10.55 -3.08 -3.17
CA ASP A 378 -11.73 -2.42 -2.63
C ASP A 378 -11.79 -2.57 -1.11
N ILE A 379 -11.47 -3.75 -0.57
CA ILE A 379 -11.38 -4.01 0.87
C ILE A 379 -10.30 -3.13 1.52
N ILE A 380 -9.09 -3.12 0.95
CA ILE A 380 -7.99 -2.30 1.46
C ILE A 380 -8.34 -0.81 1.43
N GLY A 381 -8.85 -0.34 0.29
CA GLY A 381 -9.24 1.05 0.08
C GLY A 381 -10.38 1.49 0.98
N GLY A 382 -11.44 0.68 1.08
CA GLY A 382 -12.62 0.96 1.89
C GLY A 382 -12.37 0.86 3.40
N MET A 383 -11.36 0.10 3.83
CA MET A 383 -10.96 0.02 5.23
C MET A 383 -10.05 1.18 5.64
N LEU A 384 -9.08 1.54 4.80
CA LEU A 384 -8.04 2.51 5.14
C LEU A 384 -8.34 3.94 4.68
N GLY A 385 -9.14 4.12 3.63
CA GLY A 385 -9.65 5.42 3.20
C GLY A 385 -10.34 6.20 4.33
N PRO A 386 -11.28 5.59 5.09
CA PRO A 386 -11.89 6.21 6.26
C PRO A 386 -10.88 6.71 7.31
N VAL A 387 -9.83 5.92 7.56
CA VAL A 387 -8.78 6.30 8.52
C VAL A 387 -8.05 7.56 8.04
N ILE A 388 -7.68 7.62 6.76
CA ILE A 388 -7.07 8.82 6.13
C ILE A 388 -8.01 10.02 6.29
N GLY A 389 -9.30 9.86 5.97
CA GLY A 389 -10.29 10.93 6.05
C GLY A 389 -10.37 11.55 7.46
N VAL A 390 -10.45 10.71 8.49
CA VAL A 390 -10.43 11.18 9.89
C VAL A 390 -9.12 11.89 10.24
N MET A 391 -7.97 11.31 9.88
CA MET A 391 -6.66 11.91 10.18
C MET A 391 -6.51 13.29 9.53
N LEU A 392 -6.91 13.42 8.27
CA LEU A 392 -6.87 14.68 7.53
C LEU A 392 -7.82 15.72 8.15
N ALA A 393 -9.07 15.36 8.44
CA ALA A 393 -10.02 16.27 9.05
C ALA A 393 -9.56 16.70 10.45
N HIS A 394 -9.03 15.77 11.23
CA HIS A 394 -8.51 16.06 12.55
C HIS A 394 -7.34 17.05 12.49
N TYR A 395 -6.35 16.81 11.64
CA TYR A 395 -5.18 17.67 11.57
C TYR A 395 -5.48 19.05 10.96
N PHE A 396 -6.14 19.10 9.80
CA PHE A 396 -6.32 20.34 9.06
C PHE A 396 -7.52 21.17 9.52
N VAL A 397 -8.62 20.54 9.93
CA VAL A 397 -9.85 21.26 10.30
C VAL A 397 -9.96 21.45 11.81
N VAL A 398 -9.87 20.37 12.58
CA VAL A 398 -10.06 20.41 14.04
C VAL A 398 -8.88 21.09 14.73
N MET A 399 -7.66 20.65 14.39
CA MET A 399 -6.41 21.11 14.99
C MET A 399 -5.76 22.27 14.23
N ARG A 400 -6.30 22.69 13.07
CA ARG A 400 -5.80 23.80 12.25
C ARG A 400 -4.28 23.72 11.99
N GLY A 401 -3.77 22.52 11.79
CA GLY A 401 -2.35 22.24 11.55
C GLY A 401 -1.43 22.43 12.76
N LYS A 402 -1.97 22.47 13.98
CA LYS A 402 -1.22 22.63 15.23
C LYS A 402 -1.42 21.42 16.14
N ILE A 403 -0.34 20.73 16.52
CA ILE A 403 -0.34 19.63 17.48
C ILE A 403 0.49 20.06 18.69
N ASN A 404 -0.04 19.86 19.90
CA ASN A 404 0.73 19.95 21.13
C ASN A 404 1.45 18.61 21.38
N LEU A 405 2.78 18.62 21.33
CA LEU A 405 3.59 17.41 21.52
C LEU A 405 3.56 16.91 22.97
N ASP A 406 3.48 17.79 23.97
CA ASP A 406 3.41 17.35 25.36
C ASP A 406 2.09 16.64 25.67
N GLU A 407 1.02 17.01 24.95
CA GLU A 407 -0.27 16.31 25.00
C GLU A 407 -0.32 15.06 24.12
N LEU A 408 0.54 14.95 23.12
CA LEU A 408 0.65 13.76 22.28
C LEU A 408 1.46 12.66 22.98
N TYR A 409 2.51 13.04 23.68
CA TYR A 409 3.42 12.18 24.43
C TYR A 409 3.08 12.17 25.92
N THR A 410 1.86 11.76 26.26
CA THR A 410 1.37 11.79 27.64
C THR A 410 2.09 10.84 28.59
N ALA A 411 2.10 11.15 29.88
CA ALA A 411 2.52 10.22 30.91
C ALA A 411 1.51 9.06 31.06
N SER A 412 1.94 7.92 31.59
CA SER A 412 1.05 6.78 31.81
C SER A 412 -0.14 7.18 32.70
N GLY A 413 -1.35 6.87 32.26
CA GLY A 413 -2.60 7.22 32.95
C GLY A 413 -3.14 8.63 32.66
N ASP A 414 -2.37 9.49 31.97
CA ASP A 414 -2.83 10.79 31.48
C ASP A 414 -3.18 10.68 29.99
N TYR A 415 -4.39 11.10 29.62
CA TYR A 415 -4.90 10.96 28.25
C TYR A 415 -5.15 12.27 27.53
N LYS A 416 -4.88 13.41 28.18
CA LYS A 416 -4.88 14.80 27.65
C LYS A 416 -6.03 15.10 26.69
N TYR A 417 -5.85 14.85 25.39
CA TYR A 417 -6.85 15.11 24.34
C TYR A 417 -8.21 14.45 24.58
N TYR A 418 -8.25 13.30 25.27
CA TYR A 418 -9.48 12.56 25.54
C TYR A 418 -9.42 11.92 26.93
N ASP A 419 -10.31 12.28 27.85
CA ASP A 419 -10.24 11.83 29.26
C ASP A 419 -10.27 10.30 29.44
N ASN A 420 -10.93 9.57 28.53
CA ASN A 420 -10.97 8.11 28.51
C ASN A 420 -9.90 7.47 27.60
N GLY A 421 -9.04 8.28 26.98
CA GLY A 421 -8.06 7.88 25.97
C GLY A 421 -8.67 7.43 24.64
N PHE A 422 -9.95 7.70 24.39
CA PHE A 422 -10.70 7.19 23.25
C PHE A 422 -11.61 8.24 22.61
N ASN A 423 -11.35 8.56 21.34
CA ASN A 423 -12.22 9.44 20.58
C ASN A 423 -13.36 8.64 19.91
N LEU A 424 -14.52 8.60 20.58
CA LEU A 424 -15.69 7.89 20.06
C LEU A 424 -16.16 8.45 18.71
N THR A 425 -16.11 9.77 18.50
CA THR A 425 -16.49 10.38 17.21
C THR A 425 -15.62 9.86 16.08
N ALA A 426 -14.29 9.80 16.27
CA ALA A 426 -13.37 9.27 15.25
C ALA A 426 -13.68 7.80 14.94
N PHE A 427 -13.89 6.99 15.97
CA PHE A 427 -14.22 5.57 15.80
C PHE A 427 -15.54 5.36 15.06
N SER A 428 -16.62 6.01 15.50
CA SER A 428 -17.95 5.87 14.90
C SER A 428 -17.99 6.37 13.46
N VAL A 429 -17.33 7.49 13.15
CA VAL A 429 -17.24 8.00 11.78
C VAL A 429 -16.49 7.03 10.88
N THR A 430 -15.37 6.47 11.35
CA THR A 430 -14.62 5.47 10.59
C THR A 430 -15.47 4.22 10.34
N LEU A 431 -16.20 3.72 11.34
CA LEU A 431 -17.06 2.56 11.17
C LEU A 431 -18.18 2.80 10.13
N VAL A 432 -18.86 3.95 10.21
CA VAL A 432 -19.92 4.31 9.26
C VAL A 432 -19.35 4.44 7.84
N ALA A 433 -18.20 5.10 7.69
CA ALA A 433 -17.55 5.24 6.39
C ALA A 433 -17.09 3.89 5.81
N VAL A 434 -16.57 2.96 6.64
CA VAL A 434 -16.26 1.59 6.20
C VAL A 434 -17.50 0.86 5.71
N ILE A 435 -18.63 0.96 6.44
CA ILE A 435 -19.90 0.35 6.03
C ILE A 435 -20.38 0.92 4.70
N LEU A 436 -20.25 2.24 4.49
CA LEU A 436 -20.62 2.86 3.22
C LEU A 436 -19.68 2.44 2.08
N SER A 437 -18.39 2.37 2.35
CA SER A 437 -17.37 1.95 1.38
C SER A 437 -17.48 0.47 0.99
N LEU A 438 -17.88 -0.42 1.90
CA LEU A 438 -17.87 -1.87 1.64
C LEU A 438 -19.27 -2.51 1.60
N GLY A 439 -20.32 -1.76 1.96
CA GLY A 439 -21.69 -2.26 2.03
C GLY A 439 -22.21 -2.75 0.68
N GLY A 440 -21.71 -2.21 -0.43
CA GLY A 440 -22.01 -2.65 -1.79
C GLY A 440 -21.61 -4.08 -2.11
N LYS A 441 -20.73 -4.70 -1.30
CA LYS A 441 -20.38 -6.12 -1.41
C LYS A 441 -21.48 -7.05 -0.89
N PHE A 442 -22.43 -6.52 -0.10
CA PHE A 442 -23.54 -7.27 0.49
C PHE A 442 -24.91 -6.74 0.07
N ILE A 443 -24.98 -5.45 -0.30
CA ILE A 443 -26.22 -4.73 -0.61
C ILE A 443 -26.10 -4.18 -2.05
N PRO A 444 -26.83 -4.73 -3.04
CA PRO A 444 -26.70 -4.33 -4.45
C PRO A 444 -26.87 -2.83 -4.70
N PHE A 445 -27.76 -2.16 -3.96
CA PHE A 445 -27.96 -0.71 -4.08
C PHE A 445 -26.70 0.12 -3.75
N MET A 446 -25.82 -0.41 -2.90
CA MET A 446 -24.57 0.26 -2.51
C MET A 446 -23.38 -0.15 -3.38
N GLU A 447 -23.56 -1.04 -4.36
CA GLU A 447 -22.49 -1.56 -5.21
C GLU A 447 -21.65 -0.46 -5.88
N PRO A 448 -22.24 0.63 -6.42
CA PRO A 448 -21.44 1.69 -7.02
C PRO A 448 -20.49 2.37 -6.02
N LEU A 449 -20.89 2.51 -4.75
CA LEU A 449 -20.04 3.07 -3.71
C LEU A 449 -18.83 2.18 -3.43
N SER A 450 -19.02 0.86 -3.45
CA SER A 450 -17.94 -0.09 -3.21
C SER A 450 -16.94 -0.22 -4.33
N ARG A 451 -17.29 0.15 -5.56
CA ARG A 451 -16.33 0.22 -6.68
C ARG A 451 -15.41 1.44 -6.62
N VAL A 452 -15.77 2.43 -5.82
CA VAL A 452 -14.96 3.63 -5.51
C VAL A 452 -14.71 3.75 -4.00
N SER A 453 -14.50 2.60 -3.34
CA SER A 453 -14.51 2.45 -1.88
C SER A 453 -13.53 3.38 -1.15
N TRP A 454 -12.36 3.66 -1.73
CA TRP A 454 -11.37 4.53 -1.11
C TRP A 454 -11.85 5.98 -1.09
N PHE A 455 -12.37 6.48 -2.21
CA PHE A 455 -12.90 7.85 -2.30
C PHE A 455 -14.08 8.06 -1.37
N VAL A 456 -15.03 7.12 -1.37
CA VAL A 456 -16.18 7.14 -0.45
C VAL A 456 -15.69 7.20 0.99
N GLY A 457 -14.72 6.35 1.33
CA GLY A 457 -14.20 6.25 2.69
C GLY A 457 -13.53 7.55 3.16
N VAL A 458 -12.61 8.08 2.35
CA VAL A 458 -11.90 9.33 2.67
C VAL A 458 -12.88 10.50 2.78
N ILE A 459 -13.74 10.70 1.79
CA ILE A 459 -14.63 11.86 1.71
C ILE A 459 -15.66 11.84 2.83
N VAL A 460 -16.35 10.71 3.02
CA VAL A 460 -17.37 10.58 4.07
C VAL A 460 -16.74 10.76 5.44
N ALA A 461 -15.62 10.08 5.72
CA ALA A 461 -14.98 10.20 7.02
C ALA A 461 -14.44 11.60 7.29
N PHE A 462 -13.85 12.25 6.29
CA PHE A 462 -13.37 13.63 6.41
C PHE A 462 -14.51 14.58 6.73
N VAL A 463 -15.57 14.58 5.92
CA VAL A 463 -16.71 15.49 6.05
C VAL A 463 -17.44 15.24 7.37
N ALA A 464 -17.81 13.99 7.67
CA ALA A 464 -18.54 13.66 8.89
C ALA A 464 -17.73 14.01 10.15
N TYR A 465 -16.42 13.72 10.18
CA TYR A 465 -15.59 14.06 11.32
C TYR A 465 -15.40 15.57 11.48
N ALA A 466 -15.19 16.30 10.37
CA ALA A 466 -15.07 17.75 10.37
C ALA A 466 -16.34 18.47 10.86
N LEU A 467 -17.52 17.91 10.58
CA LEU A 467 -18.80 18.47 11.04
C LEU A 467 -19.10 18.13 12.50
N LEU A 468 -18.81 16.90 12.93
CA LEU A 468 -19.15 16.43 14.28
C LEU A 468 -18.17 16.89 15.36
N LYS A 469 -16.89 17.07 15.02
CA LYS A 469 -15.87 17.46 15.99
C LYS A 469 -15.67 18.97 16.00
N LYS A 470 -15.96 19.60 17.14
CA LYS A 470 -15.68 21.03 17.36
C LYS A 470 -14.20 21.34 17.15
N ARG A 471 -13.91 22.51 16.56
CA ARG A 471 -12.55 23.01 16.38
C ARG A 471 -11.89 23.27 17.74
N THR A 472 -10.60 23.01 17.85
CA THR A 472 -9.83 23.28 19.06
C THR A 472 -9.43 24.76 19.09
N ASP A 473 -9.72 25.45 20.20
CA ASP A 473 -9.29 26.83 20.42
C ASP A 473 -7.95 26.83 21.15
N PHE A 474 -6.89 27.18 20.42
CA PHE A 474 -5.51 27.22 20.95
C PHE A 474 -5.25 28.42 21.88
N GLU A 475 -6.19 29.34 22.02
CA GLU A 475 -6.06 30.53 22.88
C GLU A 475 -6.30 30.20 24.37
N ASN A 476 -7.08 29.16 24.70
CA ASN A 476 -7.45 28.83 26.08
C ASN A 476 -6.59 27.76 26.78
N THR A 477 -5.68 27.09 26.05
CA THR A 477 -4.81 26.04 26.63
C THR A 477 -3.73 26.58 27.58
N GLY A 478 -3.52 27.90 27.64
CA GLY A 478 -2.61 28.55 28.59
C GLY A 478 -3.29 29.02 29.89
N GLU A 479 -4.58 29.35 29.87
CA GLU A 479 -5.27 30.01 30.99
C GLU A 479 -6.24 29.10 31.78
N GLN A 480 -6.73 27.99 31.20
CA GLN A 480 -7.70 27.11 31.89
C GLN A 480 -7.10 26.18 32.97
N LYS A 481 -5.88 26.44 33.46
CA LYS A 481 -5.30 25.67 34.58
C LYS A 481 -5.03 26.48 35.86
N LEU A 482 -5.65 27.65 36.01
CA LEU A 482 -5.56 28.44 37.24
C LEU A 482 -6.89 28.69 37.97
N VAL A 483 -8.01 28.11 37.52
CA VAL A 483 -9.26 28.20 38.29
C VAL A 483 -10.04 26.89 38.17
N GLY A 484 -10.16 26.16 39.29
CA GLY A 484 -10.95 24.94 39.45
C GLY A 484 -10.31 23.97 40.41
#